data_AF-A0AAD7IXS7-F1
#
_entry.id   AF-A0AAD7IXS7-F1
#
_cell.length_a   1.000
_cell.length_b   1.000
_cell.length_c   1.000
_cell.angle_alpha   90.00
_cell.angle_beta   90.00
_cell.angle_gamma   90.00
#
_symmetry.space_group_name_H-M   'P 1'
#
loop_
_entity.id
_entity.type
_entity.pdbx_description
1 polymer ?
#
loop_
_entity_poly.entity_id
_entity_poly.type
_entity_poly.pdbx_seq_one_letter_code
_entity_poly.pdbx_strand_id
1 'polypeptide(L)'
;SPSKKMRTLYAHLGTTSAGSLLLRSPKIKSYDNPILPPVIQAVPGSIVKPNWSLYSPGTSNEPYKTRNQLEAEIVALQKELALAHQNVIVRDKIIEEGNATMVFQNIGLRKMNEALHQQEETATTDWARLFKGKAQVLSGDECYDTVKAIEEGRKVKEAGKEVKKVTREKKKQMREEIEREWATMKERHVADVEAWSQECSKLFQEGVRKKDLPPKPKPGKKPTLPAVDDEDDELEDEPDEEADV
;
A
#
# COMPACT_ATOMS: atom_id res chain seq x y z
N SER A 1 17.88 -5.33 29.16
CA SER A 1 18.45 -6.62 28.71
C SER A 1 17.69 -7.10 27.48
N PRO A 2 18.39 -7.50 26.40
CA PRO A 2 17.79 -8.07 25.18
C PRO A 2 16.82 -9.23 25.47
N SER A 3 17.14 -10.05 26.48
CA SER A 3 16.29 -11.14 26.97
C SER A 3 14.91 -10.65 27.45
N LYS A 4 14.85 -9.51 28.16
CA LYS A 4 13.57 -8.90 28.58
C LYS A 4 12.75 -8.45 27.38
N LYS A 5 13.37 -7.80 26.38
CA LYS A 5 12.68 -7.33 25.17
C LYS A 5 12.09 -8.48 24.35
N MET A 6 12.84 -9.57 24.17
CA MET A 6 12.31 -10.77 23.50
C MET A 6 11.12 -11.37 24.24
N ARG A 7 11.19 -11.47 25.58
CA ARG A 7 10.11 -12.05 26.39
C ARG A 7 8.81 -11.23 26.30
N THR A 8 8.90 -9.89 26.24
CA THR A 8 7.73 -9.02 26.02
C THR A 8 7.15 -9.18 24.62
N LEU A 9 8.00 -9.33 23.59
CA LEU A 9 7.59 -9.58 22.21
C LEU A 9 6.81 -10.91 22.09
N TYR A 10 7.31 -11.98 22.71
CA TYR A 10 6.63 -13.28 22.77
C TYR A 10 5.31 -13.24 23.57
N ALA A 11 5.24 -12.44 24.63
CA ALA A 11 4.02 -12.28 25.41
C ALA A 11 2.92 -11.58 24.60
N HIS A 12 3.26 -10.52 23.85
CA HIS A 12 2.31 -9.85 22.96
C HIS A 12 1.91 -10.73 21.76
N LEU A 13 2.83 -11.58 21.28
CA LEU A 13 2.55 -12.59 20.25
C LEU A 13 1.48 -13.60 20.66
N GLY A 14 1.46 -14.03 21.93
CA GLY A 14 0.43 -14.94 22.43
C GLY A 14 -0.96 -14.30 22.56
N THR A 15 -1.06 -12.96 22.47
CA THR A 15 -2.33 -12.22 22.60
C THR A 15 -3.00 -11.88 21.27
N THR A 16 -2.30 -12.03 20.13
CA THR A 16 -2.93 -11.82 18.82
C THR A 16 -3.58 -13.12 18.35
N SER A 17 -4.85 -13.06 17.96
CA SER A 17 -5.65 -14.21 17.50
C SER A 17 -5.05 -14.95 16.30
N ALA A 18 -4.08 -14.35 15.60
CA ALA A 18 -3.46 -14.89 14.40
C ALA A 18 -2.16 -15.69 14.67
N GLY A 19 -1.59 -15.64 15.88
CA GLY A 19 -0.41 -16.45 16.27
C GLY A 19 0.87 -16.26 15.44
N SER A 20 0.87 -15.43 14.39
CA SER A 20 1.99 -15.24 13.47
C SER A 20 2.47 -13.78 13.48
N LEU A 21 3.76 -13.56 13.77
CA LEU A 21 4.44 -12.33 13.37
C LEU A 21 4.86 -12.48 11.91
N LEU A 22 4.42 -11.58 11.03
CA LEU A 22 5.06 -11.42 9.73
C LEU A 22 6.40 -10.70 9.93
N LEU A 23 7.40 -11.41 10.44
CA LEU A 23 8.80 -10.98 10.39
C LEU A 23 9.27 -11.08 8.95
N ARG A 24 8.91 -10.07 8.13
CA ARG A 24 9.23 -9.96 6.70
C ARG A 24 8.73 -11.17 5.90
N SER A 25 7.71 -10.96 5.07
CA SER A 25 7.27 -11.98 4.10
C SER A 25 8.50 -12.60 3.42
N PRO A 26 8.68 -13.94 3.44
CA PRO A 26 9.84 -14.55 2.79
C PRO A 26 9.88 -14.04 1.35
N LYS A 27 11.05 -13.58 0.90
CA LYS A 27 11.24 -13.12 -0.48
C LYS A 27 10.76 -14.25 -1.39
N ILE A 28 9.63 -14.05 -2.06
CA ILE A 28 9.08 -15.02 -3.00
C ILE A 28 10.12 -15.16 -4.11
N LYS A 29 10.84 -16.29 -4.14
CA LYS A 29 11.79 -16.55 -5.21
C LYS A 29 11.02 -17.08 -6.40
N SER A 30 11.48 -16.76 -7.61
CA SER A 30 10.90 -17.25 -8.86
C SER A 30 10.82 -18.78 -8.94
N TYR A 31 11.69 -19.49 -8.22
CA TYR A 31 11.65 -20.95 -8.09
C TYR A 31 10.46 -21.47 -7.25
N ASP A 32 10.01 -20.71 -6.25
CA ASP A 32 8.98 -21.18 -5.31
C ASP A 32 7.57 -21.07 -5.90
N ASN A 33 7.37 -20.20 -6.90
CA ASN A 33 6.11 -20.01 -7.63
C ASN A 33 6.37 -19.94 -9.14
N PRO A 34 6.70 -21.06 -9.79
CA PRO A 34 6.88 -21.07 -11.24
C PRO A 34 5.55 -20.70 -11.92
N ILE A 35 5.62 -19.89 -12.96
CA ILE A 35 4.48 -19.64 -13.84
C ILE A 35 4.16 -20.96 -14.52
N LEU A 36 3.12 -21.63 -14.03
CA LEU A 36 2.66 -22.88 -14.61
C LEU A 36 2.28 -22.61 -16.07
N PRO A 37 2.65 -23.49 -17.02
CA PRO A 37 2.24 -23.33 -18.40
C PRO A 37 0.70 -23.32 -18.46
N PRO A 38 0.12 -22.52 -19.37
CA PRO A 38 -1.33 -22.50 -19.54
C PRO A 38 -1.84 -23.91 -19.86
N VAL A 39 -2.79 -24.40 -19.07
CA VAL A 39 -3.39 -25.72 -19.29
C VAL A 39 -4.37 -25.59 -20.44
N ILE A 40 -3.95 -26.00 -21.64
CA ILE A 40 -4.84 -26.14 -22.79
C ILE A 40 -5.67 -27.40 -22.56
N GLN A 41 -6.82 -27.26 -21.93
CA GLN A 41 -7.75 -28.38 -21.76
C GLN A 41 -8.38 -28.72 -23.12
N ALA A 42 -8.25 -29.97 -23.53
CA ALA A 42 -9.03 -30.50 -24.63
C ALA A 42 -10.43 -30.89 -24.14
N VAL A 43 -11.43 -30.83 -25.03
CA VAL A 43 -12.77 -31.36 -24.73
C VAL A 43 -12.63 -32.83 -24.29
N PRO A 44 -13.13 -33.21 -23.11
CA PRO A 44 -13.05 -34.59 -22.63
C PRO A 44 -13.57 -35.59 -23.66
N GLY A 45 -12.81 -36.67 -23.89
CA GLY A 45 -13.20 -37.72 -24.84
C GLY A 45 -14.49 -38.46 -24.48
N SER A 46 -14.98 -38.29 -23.24
CA SER A 46 -16.27 -38.81 -22.78
C SER A 46 -17.48 -38.10 -23.38
N ILE A 47 -17.29 -36.93 -24.00
CA ILE A 47 -18.39 -36.18 -24.61
C ILE A 47 -18.54 -36.63 -26.06
N VAL A 48 -19.72 -37.17 -26.36
CA VAL A 48 -20.08 -37.61 -27.71
C VAL A 48 -20.13 -36.40 -28.63
N LYS A 49 -19.42 -36.49 -29.76
CA LYS A 49 -19.46 -35.45 -30.80
C LYS A 49 -20.78 -35.57 -31.57
N PRO A 50 -21.50 -34.46 -31.82
CA PRO A 50 -22.73 -34.49 -32.58
C PRO A 50 -22.48 -34.94 -34.01
N ASN A 51 -23.42 -35.68 -34.59
CA ASN A 51 -23.34 -36.05 -35.99
C ASN A 51 -23.80 -34.88 -36.88
N TRP A 52 -22.84 -34.07 -37.31
CA TRP A 52 -23.08 -32.94 -38.21
C TRP A 52 -23.47 -33.34 -39.64
N SER A 53 -23.37 -34.63 -40.01
CA SER A 53 -23.79 -35.07 -41.35
C SER A 53 -25.30 -34.92 -41.57
N LEU A 54 -26.10 -34.83 -40.49
CA LEU A 54 -27.54 -34.59 -40.57
C LEU A 54 -27.90 -33.15 -40.97
N TYR A 55 -26.97 -32.20 -40.86
CA TYR A 55 -27.21 -30.80 -41.17
C TYR A 55 -27.15 -30.50 -42.68
N SER A 56 -26.54 -31.37 -43.50
CA SER A 56 -26.32 -31.10 -44.92
C SER A 56 -27.65 -30.93 -45.69
N PRO A 57 -28.00 -29.71 -46.14
CA PRO A 57 -29.30 -29.43 -46.75
C PRO A 57 -29.39 -29.85 -48.23
N GLY A 58 -28.45 -30.65 -48.74
CA GLY A 58 -28.19 -30.78 -50.18
C GLY A 58 -28.18 -32.18 -50.80
N THR A 59 -28.36 -33.27 -50.04
CA THR A 59 -28.21 -34.64 -50.59
C THR A 59 -29.47 -35.47 -50.63
N SER A 60 -30.59 -34.99 -50.10
CA SER A 60 -31.88 -35.66 -50.26
C SER A 60 -32.48 -35.34 -51.63
N ASN A 61 -31.88 -35.86 -52.70
CA ASN A 61 -32.55 -36.07 -53.99
C ASN A 61 -33.62 -37.19 -53.89
N GLU A 62 -34.02 -37.58 -52.67
CA GLU A 62 -35.06 -38.57 -52.44
C GLU A 62 -36.44 -37.97 -52.80
N PRO A 63 -37.13 -38.55 -53.78
CA PRO A 63 -38.49 -38.12 -54.11
C PRO A 63 -39.42 -38.55 -52.98
N TYR A 64 -39.90 -37.57 -52.21
CA TYR A 64 -40.96 -37.66 -51.19
C TYR A 64 -40.67 -38.62 -50.01
N LYS A 65 -40.36 -38.04 -48.84
CA LYS A 65 -40.34 -38.74 -47.56
C LYS A 65 -41.76 -38.96 -47.04
N THR A 66 -42.01 -40.13 -46.47
CA THR A 66 -43.24 -40.42 -45.74
C THR A 66 -43.29 -39.68 -44.40
N ARG A 67 -44.48 -39.46 -43.85
CA ARG A 67 -44.67 -38.79 -42.54
C ARG A 67 -43.83 -39.43 -41.43
N ASN A 68 -43.82 -40.76 -41.35
CA ASN A 68 -43.08 -41.49 -40.31
C ASN A 68 -41.57 -41.28 -40.42
N GLN A 69 -41.03 -41.16 -41.65
CA GLN A 69 -39.61 -40.86 -41.86
C GLN A 69 -39.26 -39.45 -41.40
N LEU A 70 -40.13 -38.47 -41.65
CA LEU A 70 -39.94 -37.10 -41.17
C LEU A 70 -40.00 -37.04 -39.63
N GLU A 71 -40.94 -37.73 -39.00
CA GLU A 71 -41.02 -37.80 -37.54
C GLU A 71 -39.76 -38.43 -36.93
N ALA A 72 -39.24 -39.51 -37.52
CA ALA A 72 -38.00 -40.14 -37.08
C ALA A 72 -36.77 -39.22 -37.25
N GLU A 73 -36.69 -38.49 -38.37
CA GLU A 73 -35.62 -37.52 -38.63
C GLU A 73 -35.68 -36.35 -37.65
N ILE A 74 -36.87 -35.84 -37.33
CA ILE A 74 -37.05 -34.79 -36.31
C ILE A 74 -36.53 -35.27 -34.94
N VAL A 75 -36.88 -36.50 -34.53
CA VAL A 75 -36.40 -37.07 -33.26
C VAL A 75 -34.86 -37.22 -33.26
N ALA A 76 -34.27 -37.67 -34.37
CA ALA A 76 -32.83 -37.77 -34.52
C ALA A 76 -32.15 -36.38 -34.43
N LEU A 77 -32.67 -35.39 -35.15
CA LEU A 77 -32.18 -34.01 -35.12
C LEU A 77 -32.30 -33.38 -33.73
N GLN A 78 -33.40 -33.60 -33.01
CA GLN A 78 -33.56 -33.12 -31.64
C GLN A 78 -32.50 -33.71 -30.70
N LYS A 79 -32.20 -35.01 -30.85
CA LYS A 79 -31.16 -35.67 -30.07
C LYS A 79 -29.78 -35.12 -30.38
N GLU A 80 -29.42 -34.96 -31.66
CA GLU A 80 -28.13 -34.39 -32.06
C GLU A 80 -27.99 -32.92 -31.65
N LEU A 81 -29.08 -32.14 -31.69
CA LEU A 81 -29.11 -30.77 -31.21
C LEU A 81 -28.85 -30.70 -29.70
N ALA A 82 -29.44 -31.61 -28.91
CA ALA A 82 -29.17 -31.70 -27.48
C ALA A 82 -27.69 -32.02 -27.20
N LEU A 83 -27.08 -32.94 -27.95
CA LEU A 83 -25.65 -33.24 -27.86
C LEU A 83 -24.78 -32.03 -28.26
N ALA A 84 -25.17 -31.31 -29.32
CA ALA A 84 -24.47 -30.10 -29.75
C ALA A 84 -24.51 -29.02 -28.67
N HIS A 85 -25.67 -28.81 -28.06
CA HIS A 85 -25.84 -27.87 -26.95
C HIS A 85 -24.93 -28.24 -25.77
N GLN A 86 -24.88 -29.52 -25.40
CA GLN A 86 -23.99 -29.99 -24.34
C GLN A 86 -22.51 -29.74 -24.67
N ASN A 87 -22.11 -29.96 -25.93
CA ASN A 87 -20.74 -29.68 -26.38
C ASN A 87 -20.39 -28.18 -26.28
N VAL A 88 -21.33 -27.29 -26.63
CA VAL A 88 -21.14 -25.84 -26.51
C VAL A 88 -20.93 -25.47 -25.04
N ILE A 89 -21.80 -25.92 -24.13
CA ILE A 89 -21.65 -25.65 -22.69
C ILE A 89 -20.27 -26.08 -22.17
N VAL A 90 -19.79 -27.26 -22.55
CA VAL A 90 -18.48 -27.73 -22.09
C VAL A 90 -17.35 -26.87 -22.67
N ARG A 91 -17.42 -26.51 -23.96
CA ARG A 91 -16.42 -25.64 -24.59
C ARG A 91 -16.38 -24.27 -23.94
N ASP A 92 -17.54 -23.70 -23.63
CA ASP A 92 -17.63 -22.39 -22.97
C ASP A 92 -16.97 -22.43 -21.59
N LYS A 93 -17.20 -23.50 -20.81
CA LYS A 93 -16.52 -23.70 -19.52
C LYS A 93 -15.01 -23.83 -19.66
N ILE A 94 -14.52 -24.58 -20.66
CA ILE A 94 -13.08 -24.71 -20.94
C ILE A 94 -12.47 -23.34 -21.28
N ILE A 95 -13.16 -22.53 -22.10
CA ILE A 95 -12.71 -21.17 -22.46
C ILE A 95 -12.70 -20.27 -21.23
N GLU A 96 -13.74 -20.33 -20.39
CA GLU A 96 -13.84 -19.57 -19.15
C GLU A 96 -12.69 -19.90 -18.19
N GLU A 97 -12.41 -21.19 -17.97
CA GLU A 97 -11.28 -21.66 -17.16
C GLU A 97 -9.92 -21.21 -17.73
N GLY A 98 -9.77 -21.26 -19.05
CA GLY A 98 -8.58 -20.76 -19.75
C GLY A 98 -8.38 -19.26 -19.54
N ASN A 99 -9.44 -18.47 -19.67
CA ASN A 99 -9.41 -17.03 -19.44
C ASN A 99 -9.08 -16.69 -17.98
N ALA A 100 -9.68 -17.40 -17.02
CA ALA A 100 -9.40 -17.22 -15.60
C ALA A 100 -7.93 -17.48 -15.27
N THR A 101 -7.35 -18.55 -15.83
CA THR A 101 -5.93 -18.89 -15.68
C THR A 101 -5.03 -17.80 -16.23
N MET A 102 -5.34 -17.28 -17.42
CA MET A 102 -4.60 -16.19 -18.06
C MET A 102 -4.62 -14.89 -17.23
N VAL A 103 -5.78 -14.52 -16.68
CA VAL A 103 -5.90 -13.35 -15.78
C VAL A 103 -5.02 -13.53 -14.54
N PHE A 104 -5.03 -14.72 -13.94
CA PHE A 104 -4.23 -15.02 -12.75
C PHE A 104 -2.72 -14.92 -13.03
N GLN A 105 -2.28 -15.49 -14.16
CA GLN A 105 -0.90 -15.38 -14.62
C GLN A 105 -0.49 -13.92 -14.86
N ASN A 106 -1.35 -13.12 -15.51
CA ASN A 106 -1.09 -11.70 -15.77
C ASN A 106 -0.95 -10.89 -14.48
N ILE A 107 -1.80 -11.15 -13.47
CA ILE A 107 -1.69 -10.51 -12.15
C ILE A 107 -0.37 -10.88 -11.48
N GLY A 108 0.02 -12.16 -11.54
CA GLY A 108 1.31 -12.63 -11.02
C GLY A 108 2.50 -11.95 -11.69
N LEU A 109 2.49 -11.86 -13.02
CA LEU A 109 3.51 -11.18 -13.81
C LEU A 109 3.61 -9.68 -13.45
N ARG A 110 2.49 -8.99 -13.32
CA ARG A 110 2.47 -7.58 -12.90
C ARG A 110 3.12 -7.39 -11.54
N LYS A 111 2.75 -8.19 -10.54
CA LYS A 111 3.35 -8.11 -9.20
C LYS A 111 4.85 -8.40 -9.22
N MET A 112 5.29 -9.36 -10.03
CA MET A 112 6.71 -9.68 -10.19
C MET A 112 7.47 -8.53 -10.84
N ASN A 113 6.90 -7.92 -11.89
CA ASN A 113 7.48 -6.75 -12.54
C ASN A 113 7.54 -5.53 -11.60
N GLU A 114 6.49 -5.28 -10.82
CA GLU A 114 6.47 -4.22 -9.80
C GLU A 114 7.55 -4.45 -8.74
N ALA A 115 7.68 -5.68 -8.23
CA ALA A 115 8.71 -6.03 -7.25
C ALA A 115 10.13 -5.90 -7.83
N LEU A 116 10.32 -6.28 -9.09
CA LEU A 116 11.59 -6.13 -9.81
C LEU A 116 11.90 -4.65 -10.03
N HIS A 117 10.93 -3.84 -10.44
CA HIS A 117 11.09 -2.39 -10.60
C HIS A 117 11.47 -1.72 -9.28
N GLN A 118 10.81 -2.07 -8.18
CA GLN A 118 11.19 -1.57 -6.85
C GLN A 118 12.62 -1.97 -6.47
N GLN A 119 13.05 -3.19 -6.81
CA GLN A 119 14.43 -3.62 -6.59
C GLN A 119 15.41 -2.83 -7.46
N GLU A 120 15.08 -2.54 -8.71
CA GLU A 120 15.90 -1.72 -9.61
C GLU A 120 15.97 -0.26 -9.15
N GLU A 121 14.86 0.31 -8.66
CA GLU A 121 14.81 1.67 -8.11
C GLU A 121 15.55 1.79 -6.78
N THR A 122 15.38 0.83 -5.87
CA THR A 122 16.10 0.80 -4.59
C THR A 122 17.58 0.48 -4.78
N ALA A 123 17.96 -0.26 -5.83
CA ALA A 123 19.34 -0.49 -6.23
C ALA A 123 19.98 0.69 -6.97
N THR A 124 19.44 1.92 -6.84
CA THR A 124 20.05 3.17 -7.30
C THR A 124 21.28 3.56 -6.47
N THR A 125 22.19 2.62 -6.26
CA THR A 125 23.59 2.90 -5.98
C THR A 125 24.11 3.89 -7.03
N ASP A 126 25.06 4.75 -6.65
CA ASP A 126 25.67 5.74 -7.56
C ASP A 126 26.18 5.08 -8.86
N TRP A 127 26.56 3.80 -8.77
CA TRP A 127 26.90 2.95 -9.91
C TRP A 127 25.72 2.70 -10.86
N ALA A 128 24.53 2.35 -10.37
CA ALA A 128 23.34 2.20 -11.21
C ALA A 128 22.91 3.52 -11.89
N ARG A 129 23.17 4.67 -11.24
CA ARG A 129 22.94 6.01 -11.83
C ARG A 129 23.89 6.33 -12.97
N LEU A 130 25.17 5.97 -12.83
CA LEU A 130 26.18 6.14 -13.89
C LEU A 130 25.79 5.41 -15.18
N PHE A 131 25.11 4.27 -15.07
CA PHE A 131 24.81 3.41 -16.21
C PHE A 131 23.34 3.44 -16.66
N LYS A 132 22.45 4.21 -16.01
CA LYS A 132 21.00 4.28 -16.33
C LYS A 132 20.34 2.90 -16.52
N GLY A 133 20.79 1.89 -15.77
CA GLY A 133 20.31 0.51 -15.90
C GLY A 133 20.69 -0.22 -17.20
N LYS A 134 21.59 0.32 -18.03
CA LYS A 134 22.09 -0.32 -19.26
C LYS A 134 23.60 -0.42 -19.21
N ALA A 135 24.17 -1.51 -19.75
CA ALA A 135 25.62 -1.56 -19.96
C ALA A 135 26.03 -0.45 -20.95
N GLN A 136 26.58 0.65 -20.43
CA GLN A 136 27.11 1.75 -21.22
C GLN A 136 28.62 1.81 -21.03
N VAL A 137 29.35 1.90 -22.13
CA VAL A 137 30.79 2.19 -22.08
C VAL A 137 30.93 3.71 -22.12
N LEU A 138 31.04 4.33 -20.95
CA LEU A 138 31.41 5.73 -20.83
C LEU A 138 32.93 5.83 -20.98
N SER A 139 33.40 6.61 -21.96
CA SER A 139 34.83 6.81 -22.21
C SER A 139 35.13 8.31 -22.20
N GLY A 140 36.20 8.72 -21.51
CA GLY A 140 36.66 10.11 -21.52
C GLY A 140 35.82 11.06 -20.66
N ASP A 141 35.63 12.29 -21.15
CA ASP A 141 35.09 13.43 -20.38
C ASP A 141 33.65 13.21 -19.89
N GLU A 142 32.84 12.46 -20.63
CA GLU A 142 31.45 12.14 -20.25
C GLU A 142 31.35 11.34 -18.94
N CYS A 143 32.34 10.49 -18.65
CA CYS A 143 32.40 9.76 -17.38
C CYS A 143 32.71 10.72 -16.22
N TYR A 144 33.62 11.67 -16.43
CA TYR A 144 33.98 12.66 -15.40
C TYR A 144 32.82 13.61 -15.10
N ASP A 145 32.12 14.10 -16.13
CA ASP A 145 30.98 15.00 -15.95
C ASP A 145 29.83 14.32 -15.20
N THR A 146 29.56 13.05 -15.50
CA THR A 146 28.51 12.27 -14.82
C THR A 146 28.85 11.97 -13.36
N VAL A 147 30.10 11.58 -13.05
CA VAL A 147 30.57 11.40 -11.66
C VAL A 147 30.50 12.73 -10.90
N LYS A 148 30.95 13.83 -11.50
CA LYS A 148 30.93 15.15 -10.87
C LYS A 148 29.51 15.62 -10.56
N ALA A 149 28.57 15.43 -11.47
CA ALA A 149 27.16 15.76 -11.24
C ALA A 149 26.55 14.93 -10.09
N ILE A 150 26.93 13.66 -9.95
CA ILE A 150 26.50 12.81 -8.82
C ILE A 150 27.06 13.33 -7.50
N GLU A 151 28.35 13.67 -7.45
CA GLU A 151 28.99 14.23 -6.25
C GLU A 151 28.39 15.59 -5.84
N GLU A 152 28.16 16.49 -6.80
CA GLU A 152 27.49 17.78 -6.57
C GLU A 152 26.07 17.57 -6.04
N GLY A 153 25.32 16.64 -6.63
CA GLY A 153 24.00 16.24 -6.15
C GLY A 153 24.04 15.71 -4.72
N ARG A 154 25.05 14.94 -4.34
CA ARG A 154 25.24 14.45 -2.96
C ARG A 154 25.48 15.59 -1.99
N LYS A 155 26.37 16.53 -2.35
CA LYS A 155 26.67 17.71 -1.52
C LYS A 155 25.42 18.57 -1.30
N VAL A 156 24.60 18.79 -2.32
CA VAL A 156 23.34 19.53 -2.19
C VAL A 156 22.36 18.81 -1.26
N LYS A 157 22.23 17.48 -1.36
CA LYS A 157 21.38 16.68 -0.46
C LYS A 157 21.87 16.71 0.98
N GLU A 158 23.17 16.56 1.21
CA GLU A 158 23.78 16.64 2.55
C GLU A 158 23.55 18.02 3.17
N ALA A 159 23.81 19.09 2.43
CA ALA A 159 23.53 20.46 2.88
C ALA A 159 22.04 20.68 3.19
N GLY A 160 21.14 20.12 2.36
CA GLY A 160 19.70 20.14 2.63
C GLY A 160 19.31 19.40 3.92
N LYS A 161 19.90 18.22 4.18
CA LYS A 161 19.71 17.48 5.43
C LYS A 161 20.19 18.29 6.64
N GLU A 162 21.31 19.00 6.54
CA GLU A 162 21.82 19.88 7.61
C GLU A 162 20.89 21.06 7.88
N VAL A 163 20.43 21.76 6.83
CA VAL A 163 19.47 22.86 6.98
C VAL A 163 18.19 22.37 7.66
N LYS A 164 17.65 21.22 7.26
CA LYS A 164 16.46 20.61 7.90
C LYS A 164 16.69 20.24 9.37
N LYS A 165 17.87 19.75 9.74
CA LYS A 165 18.21 19.49 11.15
C LYS A 165 18.22 20.78 11.95
N VAL A 166 18.87 21.82 11.43
CA VAL A 166 18.96 23.14 12.10
C VAL A 166 17.57 23.76 12.26
N THR A 167 16.69 23.68 11.25
CA THR A 167 15.32 24.20 11.37
C THR A 167 14.50 23.42 12.39
N ARG A 168 14.58 22.09 12.41
CA ARG A 168 13.94 21.23 13.43
C ARG A 168 14.41 21.57 14.84
N GLU A 169 15.71 21.76 15.04
CA GLU A 169 16.28 22.15 16.34
C GLU A 169 15.81 23.54 16.79
N LYS A 170 15.78 24.52 15.89
CA LYS A 170 15.22 25.86 16.19
C LYS A 170 13.73 25.80 16.55
N LYS A 171 12.92 25.03 15.81
CA LYS A 171 11.48 24.84 16.09
C LYS A 171 11.28 24.13 17.43
N LYS A 172 12.20 23.26 17.83
CA LYS A 172 12.19 22.62 19.16
C LYS A 172 12.53 23.62 20.27
N GLN A 173 13.60 24.40 20.11
CA GLN A 173 14.00 25.42 21.09
C GLN A 173 12.91 26.47 21.33
N MET A 174 12.29 26.98 20.26
CA MET A 174 11.16 27.93 20.38
C MET A 174 9.97 27.33 21.13
N ARG A 175 9.67 26.03 20.92
CA ARG A 175 8.61 25.33 21.65
C ARG A 175 8.92 25.20 23.14
N GLU A 176 10.16 24.86 23.49
CA GLU A 176 10.62 24.75 24.87
C GLU A 176 10.59 26.10 25.60
N GLU A 177 10.95 27.20 24.93
CA GLU A 177 10.88 28.56 25.48
C GLU A 177 9.43 28.97 25.78
N ILE A 178 8.51 28.77 24.83
CA ILE A 178 7.08 29.06 25.03
C ILE A 178 6.48 28.20 26.15
N GLU A 179 6.88 26.94 26.26
CA GLU A 179 6.42 26.07 27.34
C GLU A 179 6.92 26.55 28.71
N ARG A 180 8.18 27.01 28.79
CA ARG A 180 8.76 27.59 30.00
C ARG A 180 8.03 28.85 30.42
N GLU A 181 7.76 29.77 29.49
CA GLU A 181 6.99 30.99 29.75
C GLU A 181 5.57 30.65 30.21
N TRP A 182 4.92 29.68 29.55
CA TRP A 182 3.58 29.23 29.92
C TRP A 182 3.52 28.60 31.31
N ALA A 183 4.54 27.84 31.70
CA ALA A 183 4.66 27.29 33.05
C ALA A 183 4.73 28.41 34.10
N THR A 184 5.57 29.43 33.88
CA THR A 184 5.65 30.56 34.82
C THR A 184 4.35 31.37 34.90
N MET A 185 3.62 31.52 33.79
CA MET A 185 2.30 32.16 33.80
C MET A 185 1.26 31.35 34.58
N LYS A 186 1.29 30.02 34.48
CA LYS A 186 0.43 29.15 35.28
C LYS A 186 0.73 29.27 36.77
N GLU A 187 2.00 29.26 37.16
CA GLU A 187 2.42 29.42 38.55
C GLU A 187 1.94 30.75 39.14
N ARG A 188 2.13 31.86 38.41
CA ARG A 188 1.61 33.17 38.80
C ARG A 188 0.09 33.16 38.97
N HIS A 189 -0.63 32.57 38.01
CA HIS A 189 -2.08 32.49 38.08
C HIS A 189 -2.58 31.67 39.29
N VAL A 190 -1.90 30.58 39.65
CA VAL A 190 -2.22 29.79 40.85
C VAL A 190 -2.04 30.66 42.09
N ALA A 191 -0.90 31.37 42.21
CA ALA A 191 -0.66 32.28 43.32
C ALA A 191 -1.71 33.41 43.40
N ASP A 192 -2.10 34.00 42.26
CA ASP A 192 -3.13 35.04 42.19
C ASP A 192 -4.50 34.51 42.62
N VAL A 193 -4.86 33.29 42.23
CA VAL A 193 -6.13 32.64 42.62
C VAL A 193 -6.14 32.29 44.11
N GLU A 194 -5.02 31.85 44.67
CA GLU A 194 -4.87 31.60 46.10
C GLU A 194 -5.01 32.89 46.91
N ALA A 195 -4.31 33.97 46.52
CA ALA A 195 -4.42 35.28 47.15
C ALA A 195 -5.86 35.81 47.08
N TRP A 196 -6.49 35.76 45.90
CA TRP A 196 -7.89 36.12 45.71
C TRP A 196 -8.83 35.29 46.59
N SER A 197 -8.62 33.98 46.70
CA SER A 197 -9.45 33.10 47.54
C SER A 197 -9.33 33.46 49.03
N GLN A 198 -8.13 33.83 49.48
CA GLN A 198 -7.90 34.29 50.86
C GLN A 198 -8.60 35.62 51.11
N GLU A 199 -8.50 36.59 50.19
CA GLU A 199 -9.19 37.88 50.28
C GLU A 199 -10.71 37.73 50.27
N CYS A 200 -11.26 36.91 49.37
CA CYS A 200 -12.69 36.61 49.35
C CYS A 200 -13.17 35.95 50.65
N SER A 201 -12.36 35.06 51.24
CA SER A 201 -12.69 34.43 52.52
C SER A 201 -12.73 35.45 53.66
N LYS A 202 -11.81 36.42 53.69
CA LYS A 202 -11.81 37.53 54.67
C LYS A 202 -13.03 38.44 54.50
N LEU A 203 -13.32 38.90 53.27
CA LEU A 203 -14.48 39.76 52.98
C LEU A 203 -15.80 39.06 53.31
N PHE A 204 -15.88 37.75 53.08
CA PHE A 204 -17.05 36.97 53.45
C PHE A 204 -17.26 36.91 54.98
N GLN A 205 -16.18 36.77 55.76
CA GLN A 205 -16.24 36.83 57.24
C GLN A 205 -16.66 38.23 57.74
N GLU A 206 -16.29 39.29 57.02
CA GLU A 206 -16.68 40.68 57.30
C GLU A 206 -18.14 41.01 56.91
N GLY A 207 -18.89 40.05 56.37
CA GLY A 207 -20.32 40.21 56.05
C GLY A 207 -20.59 40.84 54.68
N VAL A 208 -19.58 40.96 53.82
CA VAL A 208 -19.76 41.44 52.43
C VAL A 208 -20.61 40.44 51.66
N ARG A 209 -21.62 40.96 50.93
CA ARG A 209 -22.50 40.12 50.12
C ARG A 209 -21.70 39.49 48.98
N LYS A 210 -22.03 38.24 48.63
CA LYS A 210 -21.35 37.48 47.56
C LYS A 210 -21.30 38.20 46.20
N LYS A 211 -22.27 39.09 45.91
CA LYS A 211 -22.33 39.87 44.67
C LYS A 211 -21.27 40.97 44.59
N ASP A 212 -20.75 41.40 45.73
CA ASP A 212 -19.80 42.51 45.86
C ASP A 212 -18.35 42.02 46.06
N LEU A 213 -18.13 40.71 45.99
CA LEU A 213 -16.79 40.12 46.04
C LEU A 213 -16.01 40.43 44.75
N PRO A 214 -14.68 40.61 44.83
CA PRO A 214 -13.86 40.83 43.64
C PRO A 214 -14.00 39.65 42.67
N PRO A 215 -14.02 39.91 41.35
CA PRO A 215 -14.13 38.85 40.36
C PRO A 215 -12.88 37.97 40.38
N LYS A 216 -13.05 36.67 40.10
CA LYS A 216 -11.95 35.72 40.04
C LYS A 216 -10.93 36.14 38.96
N PRO A 217 -9.61 36.08 39.23
CA PRO A 217 -8.58 36.30 38.22
C PRO A 217 -8.81 35.42 37.00
N LYS A 218 -8.62 35.98 35.80
CA LYS A 218 -8.74 35.23 34.53
C LYS A 218 -7.37 34.68 34.14
N PRO A 219 -7.27 33.43 33.68
CA PRO A 219 -6.00 32.90 33.18
C PRO A 219 -5.55 33.67 31.93
N GLY A 220 -4.25 33.92 31.83
CA GLY A 220 -3.63 34.44 30.61
C GLY A 220 -3.77 33.45 29.44
N LYS A 221 -3.70 33.95 28.21
CA LYS A 221 -3.66 33.08 27.02
C LYS A 221 -2.25 32.53 26.83
N LYS A 222 -2.14 31.27 26.40
CA LYS A 222 -0.84 30.67 26.06
C LYS A 222 -0.21 31.45 24.89
N PRO A 223 1.09 31.78 24.94
CA PRO A 223 1.79 32.34 23.79
C PRO A 223 1.70 31.40 22.60
N THR A 224 1.34 31.93 21.44
CA THR A 224 1.30 31.17 20.18
C THR A 224 2.64 31.33 19.50
N LEU A 225 3.16 30.24 18.92
CA LEU A 225 4.31 30.34 18.04
C LEU A 225 4.02 31.33 16.90
N PRO A 226 4.97 32.19 16.50
CA PRO A 226 4.84 32.90 15.24
C PRO A 226 4.66 31.87 14.13
N ALA A 227 3.76 32.16 13.18
CA ALA A 227 3.57 31.34 11.99
C ALA A 227 4.90 31.35 11.21
N VAL A 228 5.71 30.32 11.44
CA VAL A 228 6.80 29.97 10.53
C VAL A 228 6.07 29.21 9.43
N ASP A 229 6.08 29.76 8.21
CA ASP A 229 5.40 29.18 7.05
C ASP A 229 5.69 27.67 6.99
N ASP A 230 4.69 26.86 7.34
CA ASP A 230 4.71 25.40 7.30
C ASP A 230 4.52 24.96 5.83
N GLU A 231 5.37 25.42 4.91
CA GLU A 231 5.32 24.98 3.51
C GLU A 231 6.00 23.63 3.26
N ASP A 232 6.54 22.94 4.28
CA ASP A 232 7.46 21.80 4.02
C ASP A 232 7.44 20.65 5.05
N ASP A 233 6.36 20.48 5.83
CA ASP A 233 6.20 19.37 6.79
C ASP A 233 5.32 18.20 6.24
N GLU A 234 5.12 18.10 4.92
CA GLU A 234 4.38 16.99 4.26
C GLU A 234 5.21 16.18 3.24
N LEU A 235 6.53 16.05 3.45
CA LEU A 235 7.31 15.04 2.73
C LEU A 235 7.72 13.92 3.69
N GLU A 236 6.97 12.83 3.53
CA GLU A 236 7.16 11.50 4.10
C GLU A 236 8.63 11.20 4.38
N ASP A 237 8.92 10.84 5.64
CA ASP A 237 10.18 10.20 6.03
C ASP A 237 10.28 8.88 5.24
N GLU A 238 10.85 8.91 4.04
CA GLU A 238 11.37 7.70 3.40
C GLU A 238 12.46 7.16 4.34
N PRO A 239 12.33 5.91 4.82
CA PRO A 239 13.36 5.32 5.66
C PRO A 239 14.66 5.20 4.85
N ASP A 240 15.69 5.94 5.28
CA ASP A 240 17.09 5.74 4.89
C ASP A 240 17.45 4.28 5.25
N GLU A 241 17.24 3.33 4.33
CA GLU A 241 17.90 2.02 4.34
C GLU A 241 19.34 2.21 3.83
N GLU A 242 20.16 2.92 4.59
CA GLU A 242 21.62 2.72 4.54
C GLU A 242 21.90 1.36 5.19
N ALA A 243 21.81 0.31 4.38
CA ALA A 243 22.44 -0.96 4.69
C ALA A 243 23.95 -0.77 4.57
N ASP A 244 24.62 -0.63 5.72
CA ASP A 244 26.05 -0.92 5.85
C ASP A 244 26.34 -2.27 5.17
N VAL A 245 27.11 -2.22 4.08
CA VAL A 245 27.77 -3.38 3.46
C VAL A 245 29.20 -3.43 3.98
#